data_AF-A0AAV9MRB0-F1
#
_entry.id   AF-A0AAV9MRB0-F1
#
_cell.length_a   1.000
_cell.length_b   1.000
_cell.length_c   1.000
_cell.angle_alpha   90.00
_cell.angle_beta   90.00
_cell.angle_gamma   90.00
#
_symmetry.space_group_name_H-M   'P 1'
#
loop_
_entity.id
_entity.type
_entity.pdbx_description
1 polymer ?
#
loop_
_entity_poly.entity_id
_entity_poly.type
_entity_poly.pdbx_seq_one_letter_code
_entity_poly.pdbx_strand_id
1 'polypeptide(L)' 'MAFALTVHKTQGLTLDKISVSLDSGMFAPGHAYTAMSRARAWDDVDISSLDLEAFAVDMEAIAEYRRLEAL' A
#
# COMPACT_ATOMS: atom_id res chain seq x y z
N MET A 1 2.46 21.26 1.75
CA MET A 1 2.05 20.58 0.51
C MET A 1 2.82 19.28 0.41
N ALA A 2 2.21 18.14 0.73
CA ALA A 2 2.87 16.84 0.65
C ALA A 2 1.83 15.80 0.20
N PHE A 3 1.53 15.80 -1.11
CA PHE A 3 0.60 14.88 -1.75
C PHE A 3 1.29 13.66 -2.36
N ALA A 4 2.59 13.48 -2.09
CA ALA A 4 3.35 12.28 -2.36
C ALA A 4 4.59 12.32 -1.47
N LEU A 5 4.61 11.52 -0.40
CA LEU A 5 5.81 11.32 0.42
C LEU A 5 6.40 9.98 0.02
N THR A 6 7.60 9.99 -0.58
CA THR A 6 8.45 8.80 -0.52
C THR A 6 8.79 8.53 0.95
N VAL A 7 8.82 7.25 1.32
CA VAL A 7 8.97 6.72 2.71
C VAL A 7 10.11 7.39 3.50
N HIS A 8 11.09 7.98 2.83
CA HIS A 8 12.22 8.69 3.41
C HIS A 8 11.92 10.04 4.09
N LYS A 9 10.70 10.59 3.97
CA LYS A 9 10.32 11.89 4.57
C LYS A 9 9.38 11.80 5.78
N THR A 10 8.99 10.59 6.20
CA THR A 10 8.09 10.36 7.35
C THR A 10 8.79 9.75 8.56
N GLN A 11 10.13 9.77 8.61
CA GLN A 11 10.87 9.18 9.72
C GLN A 11 10.58 9.93 11.03
N GLY A 12 9.71 9.35 11.87
CA GLY A 12 9.29 9.89 13.17
C GLY A 12 7.84 10.38 13.27
N LEU A 13 7.02 10.26 12.22
CA LEU A 13 5.61 10.71 12.24
C LEU A 13 4.64 9.54 12.12
N THR A 14 3.75 9.40 13.11
CA THR A 14 2.52 8.62 12.99
C THR A 14 1.47 9.49 12.33
N LEU A 15 0.96 9.10 11.17
CA LEU A 15 -0.19 9.76 10.55
C LEU A 15 -1.45 9.12 11.13
N ASP A 16 -2.26 9.91 11.85
CA ASP A 16 -3.47 9.40 12.49
C ASP A 16 -4.56 9.00 11.49
N LYS A 17 -4.55 9.58 10.28
CA LYS A 17 -5.49 9.23 9.19
C LYS A 17 -4.79 9.28 7.83
N ILE A 18 -5.17 8.38 6.94
CA ILE A 18 -4.71 8.34 5.55
C ILE A 18 -5.91 8.50 4.61
N SER A 19 -5.70 9.20 3.50
CA SER A 19 -6.64 9.23 2.38
C SER A 19 -5.90 8.71 1.15
N VAL A 20 -6.47 7.71 0.49
CA VAL A 20 -5.83 7.00 -0.63
C VAL A 20 -6.82 6.79 -1.78
N SER A 21 -6.34 7.06 -3.00
CA SER A 21 -7.00 6.65 -4.23
C SER A 21 -6.43 5.30 -4.66
N LEU A 22 -7.25 4.26 -4.66
CA LEU A 22 -6.92 2.92 -5.14
C LEU A 22 -7.48 2.75 -6.54
N ASP A 23 -6.93 3.46 -7.52
CA ASP A 23 -7.34 3.38 -8.93
C ASP A 23 -6.22 2.85 -9.82
N SER A 24 -6.45 2.82 -11.13
CA SER A 24 -5.48 2.38 -12.14
C SER A 24 -4.17 3.19 -12.16
N GLY A 25 -4.06 4.28 -11.39
CA GLY A 25 -2.81 4.97 -11.09
C GLY A 25 -1.87 4.20 -10.15
N MET A 26 -2.34 3.18 -9.43
CA MET A 26 -1.53 2.22 -8.67
C MET A 26 -0.93 1.15 -9.60
N PHE A 27 -0.06 1.58 -10.51
CA PHE A 27 0.45 0.74 -11.62
C PHE A 27 1.52 -0.30 -11.25
N ALA A 28 2.01 -0.33 -10.01
CA ALA A 28 3.02 -1.30 -9.58
C ALA A 28 2.49 -2.25 -8.50
N PRO A 29 2.83 -3.56 -8.57
CA PRO A 29 2.42 -4.52 -7.57
C PRO A 29 2.79 -4.14 -6.14
N GLY A 30 1.88 -4.38 -5.19
CA GLY A 30 2.11 -4.13 -3.76
C GLY A 30 1.98 -2.67 -3.31
N HIS A 31 1.74 -1.71 -4.21
CA HIS A 31 1.54 -0.31 -3.86
C HIS A 31 0.28 -0.07 -3.02
N ALA A 32 -0.86 -0.67 -3.38
CA ALA A 32 -2.11 -0.55 -2.63
C ALA A 32 -1.96 -1.03 -1.18
N TYR A 33 -1.37 -2.22 -1.00
CA TYR A 33 -1.05 -2.76 0.32
C TYR A 33 -0.09 -1.86 1.11
N THR A 34 0.95 -1.33 0.46
CA THR A 34 1.92 -0.44 1.11
C THR A 34 1.27 0.85 1.60
N ALA A 35 0.34 1.42 0.82
CA ALA A 35 -0.41 2.61 1.17
C ALA A 35 -1.36 2.36 2.36
N MET A 36 -2.15 1.29 2.29
CA MET A 36 -3.12 0.94 3.33
C MET A 36 -2.45 0.53 4.66
N SER A 37 -1.30 -0.16 4.60
CA SER A 37 -0.52 -0.57 5.79
C SER A 37 0.11 0.60 6.56
N ARG A 38 -0.04 1.85 6.09
CA ARG A 38 0.40 3.04 6.84
C ARG A 38 -0.59 3.46 7.93
N ALA A 39 -1.86 3.07 7.84
CA ALA A 39 -2.84 3.30 8.89
C ALA A 39 -2.77 2.21 9.96
N ARG A 40 -3.09 2.57 11.21
CA ARG A 40 -3.11 1.64 12.35
C ARG A 40 -4.47 0.98 12.55
N ALA A 41 -5.55 1.63 12.11
CA ALA A 41 -6.91 1.12 12.17
C ALA A 41 -7.62 1.38 10.84
N TRP A 42 -8.65 0.59 10.55
CA TRP A 42 -9.46 0.75 9.34
C TRP A 42 -10.27 2.06 9.35
N ASP A 43 -10.71 2.50 10.52
CA ASP A 43 -11.43 3.77 10.72
C ASP A 43 -10.57 5.01 10.35
N ASP A 44 -9.25 4.81 10.24
CA ASP A 44 -8.28 5.83 9.88
C ASP A 44 -7.96 5.83 8.37
N VAL A 45 -8.62 4.98 7.57
CA VAL A 45 -8.44 4.89 6.11
C VAL A 45 -9.66 5.45 5.39
N ASP A 46 -9.43 6.52 4.62
CA ASP A 46 -10.42 7.06 3.69
C ASP A 46 -10.03 6.65 2.25
N ILE A 47 -10.95 6.03 1.53
CA ILE A 47 -10.72 5.53 0.17
C ILE A 47 -11.55 6.37 -0.79
N SER A 48 -10.88 7.23 -1.57
CA SER A 48 -11.53 8.15 -2.51
C SER A 48 -11.92 7.50 -3.84
N SER A 49 -11.24 6.44 -4.24
CA SER A 49 -11.52 5.63 -5.42
C SER A 49 -11.08 4.19 -5.18
N LEU A 50 -11.83 3.22 -5.69
CA LEU A 50 -11.55 1.79 -5.54
C LEU A 50 -11.76 1.04 -6.86
N ASP A 51 -10.67 0.63 -7.45
CA ASP A 51 -10.58 -0.26 -8.60
C ASP A 51 -9.85 -1.54 -8.16
N LEU A 52 -10.36 -2.70 -8.55
CA LEU A 52 -9.72 -3.98 -8.26
C LEU A 52 -8.36 -4.09 -8.96
N GLU A 53 -8.16 -3.39 -10.08
CA GLU A 53 -6.89 -3.35 -10.80
C GLU A 53 -5.76 -2.71 -9.96
N ALA A 54 -6.09 -1.90 -8.95
CA ALA A 54 -5.11 -1.32 -8.03
C ALA A 54 -4.41 -2.38 -7.14
N PHE A 55 -4.99 -3.59 -7.02
CA PHE A 55 -4.44 -4.69 -6.22
C PHE A 55 -3.60 -5.65 -7.07
N ALA A 56 -2.63 -5.11 -7.81
CA ALA A 56 -1.65 -5.91 -8.52
C ALA A 56 -0.71 -6.64 -7.54
N VAL A 57 -0.38 -7.89 -7.85
CA VAL A 57 0.53 -8.73 -7.05
C VAL A 57 1.63 -9.28 -7.95
N ASP A 58 2.86 -9.28 -7.43
CA ASP A 58 4.00 -9.86 -8.11
C ASP A 58 4.02 -11.38 -7.89
N MET A 59 3.90 -12.12 -9.00
CA MET A 59 3.89 -13.58 -8.98
C MET A 59 5.26 -14.19 -8.64
N GLU A 60 6.36 -13.49 -8.93
CA GLU A 60 7.70 -13.92 -8.56
C GLU A 60 7.88 -13.81 -7.03
N ALA A 61 7.38 -12.73 -6.43
CA ALA A 61 7.36 -12.58 -4.98
C ALA A 61 6.56 -13.71 -4.32
N ILE A 62 5.37 -14.04 -4.84
CA ILE A 62 4.57 -15.18 -4.33
C ILE A 62 5.35 -16.50 -4.43
N ALA A 63 6.01 -16.75 -5.57
CA ALA A 63 6.77 -17.97 -5.78
C ALA A 63 7.92 -18.11 -4.75
N GLU A 64 8.61 -17.00 -4.45
CA GLU A 64 9.67 -16.97 -3.45
C GLU A 64 9.14 -17.17 -2.02
N TYR A 65 8.04 -16.52 -1.64
CA TYR A 65 7.41 -16.75 -0.33
C TYR A 65 7.04 -18.22 -0.12
N ARG A 66 6.46 -18.87 -1.13
CA ARG A 66 6.14 -20.31 -1.09
C ARG A 66 7.38 -21.18 -0.94
N ARG A 67 8.50 -20.82 -1.60
CA ARG A 67 9.78 -21.53 -1.45
C ARG A 67 10.31 -21.43 -0.02
N LEU A 68 10.19 -20.26 0.61
CA LEU A 68 10.66 -20.03 1.98
C LEU A 68 9.81 -20.74 3.04
N GLU A 69 8.49 -20.82 2.85
CA GLU A 69 7.58 -21.54 3.76
C GLU A 69 7.69 -23.07 3.70
N ALA A 70 8.26 -23.61 2.61
CA ALA A 70 8.49 -25.04 2.43
C ALA A 70 9.80 -25.55 3.07
N LEU A 71 10.56 -24.67 3.74
CA LEU A 71 11.77 -24.99 4.53
C LEU A 71 11.40 -25.22 6.00
#